data_AF-A0A218PMJ3-F1
#
_entry.id   AF-A0A218PMJ3-F1
#
_cell.length_a   1.000
_cell.length_b   1.000
_cell.length_c   1.000
_cell.angle_alpha   90.00
_cell.angle_beta   90.00
_cell.angle_gamma   90.00
#
_symmetry.space_group_name_H-M   'P 1'
#
loop_
_entity.id
_entity.type
_entity.pdbx_description
1 polymer ?
#
loop_
_entity_poly.entity_id
_entity_poly.type
_entity_poly.pdbx_seq_one_letter_code
_entity_poly.pdbx_strand_id
1 'polypeptide(L)'
;MLEAAPKAIRPSVSLKSYGLGFFSLDDEPVVIQVPDFGDRFWVYALYDARTDQFGHLGKPYGSKPGFYLLAGPRWRGLKPDGITDVLRCSTALANAIPRVFQDDTPEDKKAIQSVINQVVVYPLKDFTGQMKTIEWSKVPDILGPKSSGEETKWVVPEKFSDEFGEVLDIVDPLPGEEALYAQFRLLFDTAAKDADLKKLLVDTAVETDHAVIKPFFEWRHNGRPAGNGWNRSTNNAQWGIDYFNRTGTAKSNMFDNRPNETQYFYTDYDGANGELNGSGSYEVTFTPGQEPPVNGFWSLTLYNDKHLFHPNDLKRYSLGTKNKNLKRNSDGSLTLYIGAKSPGGEKEVNWLPAPDGKFSLYIRAYWGKEPILDSSWQPPKIEKV
;
A
#
# COMPACT_ATOMS: atom_id res chain seq x y z
N MET A 1 -1.56 9.78 9.73
CA MET A 1 -2.11 8.46 9.34
C MET A 1 -1.96 7.54 10.55
N LEU A 2 -3.06 6.99 11.07
CA LEU A 2 -2.96 5.72 11.78
C LEU A 2 -2.74 4.69 10.69
N GLU A 3 -1.48 4.36 10.45
CA GLU A 3 -1.16 3.19 9.64
C GLU A 3 -1.63 1.99 10.48
N ALA A 4 -2.86 1.53 10.27
CA ALA A 4 -3.26 0.21 10.71
C ALA A 4 -2.65 -0.76 9.71
N ALA A 5 -1.87 -1.73 10.19
CA ALA A 5 -1.47 -2.86 9.36
C ALA A 5 -2.72 -3.41 8.66
N PRO A 6 -2.69 -3.72 7.34
CA PRO A 6 -3.82 -4.35 6.68
C PRO A 6 -4.09 -5.70 7.36
N LYS A 7 -5.03 -5.69 8.32
CA LYS A 7 -5.61 -6.91 8.85
C LYS A 7 -6.60 -7.42 7.83
N ALA A 8 -6.19 -8.49 7.15
CA ALA A 8 -7.00 -9.39 6.35
C ALA A 8 -7.70 -8.79 5.11
N ILE A 9 -7.28 -9.29 3.96
CA ILE A 9 -7.94 -9.14 2.66
C ILE A 9 -9.19 -10.02 2.64
N ARG A 10 -10.39 -9.42 2.79
CA ARG A 10 -11.72 -9.97 2.42
C ARG A 10 -12.72 -8.82 2.18
N PRO A 11 -13.79 -9.01 1.38
CA PRO A 11 -14.76 -7.97 1.04
C PRO A 11 -15.54 -7.54 2.28
N SER A 12 -15.11 -6.48 2.95
CA SER A 12 -15.96 -5.67 3.83
C SER A 12 -15.22 -4.45 4.37
N VAL A 13 -15.90 -3.32 4.30
CA VAL A 13 -15.38 -1.97 4.62
C VAL A 13 -15.18 -1.83 6.13
N SER A 14 -13.91 -1.86 6.56
CA SER A 14 -13.48 -1.43 7.89
C SER A 14 -12.76 -0.09 7.74
N LEU A 15 -13.30 0.99 8.32
CA LEU A 15 -12.75 2.36 8.26
C LEU A 15 -12.29 2.84 9.64
N LYS A 16 -11.01 2.65 9.96
CA LYS A 16 -10.30 3.42 11.01
C LYS A 16 -9.20 4.22 10.32
N SER A 17 -9.53 5.42 9.81
CA SER A 17 -8.67 6.30 8.98
C SER A 17 -8.12 5.72 7.66
N TYR A 18 -8.37 4.44 7.41
CA TYR A 18 -8.03 3.65 6.24
C TYR A 18 -9.25 2.77 5.96
N GLY A 19 -9.75 2.76 4.73
CA GLY A 19 -10.82 1.85 4.29
C GLY A 19 -10.26 0.77 3.39
N LEU A 20 -10.85 -0.42 3.40
CA LEU A 20 -10.56 -1.49 2.46
C LEU A 20 -11.88 -2.11 2.03
N GLY A 21 -12.16 -2.18 0.73
CA GLY A 21 -13.38 -2.81 0.24
C GLY A 21 -13.10 -3.57 -1.04
N PHE A 22 -13.54 -4.83 -1.10
CA PHE A 22 -13.53 -5.63 -2.32
C PHE A 22 -14.94 -5.73 -2.89
N PHE A 23 -15.05 -5.67 -4.22
CA PHE A 23 -16.32 -5.60 -4.93
C PHE A 23 -16.32 -6.57 -6.10
N SER A 24 -17.40 -7.32 -6.25
CA SER A 24 -17.72 -8.09 -7.46
C SER A 24 -18.54 -7.21 -8.39
N LEU A 25 -17.88 -6.49 -9.30
CA LEU A 25 -18.49 -5.45 -10.13
C LEU A 25 -19.33 -5.99 -11.29
N ASP A 26 -19.27 -7.29 -11.55
CA ASP A 26 -20.14 -7.95 -12.53
C ASP A 26 -21.48 -8.40 -11.92
N ASP A 27 -21.55 -8.58 -10.60
CA ASP A 27 -22.83 -8.80 -9.91
C ASP A 27 -23.63 -7.49 -9.89
N GLU A 28 -23.00 -6.40 -9.44
CA GLU A 28 -23.55 -5.05 -9.54
C GLU A 28 -22.44 -3.98 -9.43
N PRO A 29 -22.55 -2.85 -10.17
CA PRO A 29 -21.72 -1.67 -9.91
C PRO A 29 -21.92 -1.14 -8.49
N VAL A 30 -20.89 -0.47 -7.96
CA VAL A 30 -20.94 0.17 -6.64
C VAL A 30 -20.71 1.66 -6.75
N VAL A 31 -21.38 2.44 -5.91
CA VAL A 31 -21.15 3.87 -5.77
C VAL A 31 -20.15 4.11 -4.66
N ILE A 32 -19.04 4.76 -4.98
CA ILE A 32 -18.10 5.35 -4.03
C ILE A 32 -18.53 6.79 -3.74
N GLN A 33 -18.72 7.07 -2.46
CA GLN A 33 -19.02 8.40 -1.96
C GLN A 33 -17.75 9.06 -1.44
N VAL A 34 -17.47 10.26 -1.95
CA VAL A 34 -16.32 11.08 -1.55
C VAL A 34 -16.84 12.33 -0.85
N PRO A 35 -16.63 12.48 0.48
CA PRO A 35 -17.00 13.69 1.19
C PRO A 35 -16.07 14.86 0.86
N ASP A 36 -16.47 16.05 1.29
CA ASP A 36 -15.60 17.22 1.22
C ASP A 36 -14.52 17.14 2.32
N PHE A 37 -13.28 16.95 1.89
CA PHE A 37 -12.10 16.91 2.75
C PHE A 37 -11.44 18.30 2.89
N GLY A 38 -11.95 19.34 2.20
CA GLY A 38 -11.33 20.65 2.13
C GLY A 38 -9.88 20.59 1.64
N ASP A 39 -8.98 21.24 2.39
CA ASP A 39 -7.57 21.29 2.03
C ASP A 39 -6.76 20.04 2.39
N ARG A 40 -7.36 19.07 3.08
CA ARG A 40 -6.69 17.83 3.46
C ARG A 40 -6.32 17.00 2.23
N PHE A 41 -5.15 16.37 2.25
CA PHE A 41 -4.79 15.39 1.23
C PHE A 41 -5.67 14.15 1.35
N TRP A 42 -6.15 13.66 0.21
CA TRP A 42 -6.90 12.41 0.12
C TRP A 42 -6.70 11.78 -1.26
N VAL A 43 -6.81 10.45 -1.31
CA VAL A 43 -6.81 9.66 -2.54
C VAL A 43 -7.60 8.37 -2.30
N TYR A 44 -8.36 7.92 -3.28
CA TYR A 44 -9.03 6.63 -3.25
C TYR A 44 -8.29 5.76 -4.23
N ALA A 45 -7.40 4.93 -3.70
CA ALA A 45 -6.62 4.01 -4.49
C ALA A 45 -7.52 2.83 -4.91
N LEU A 46 -7.87 2.77 -6.20
CA LEU A 46 -8.77 1.73 -6.74
C LEU A 46 -7.96 0.75 -7.56
N TYR A 47 -8.02 -0.54 -7.25
CA TYR A 47 -7.21 -1.60 -7.84
C TYR A 47 -8.07 -2.65 -8.52
N ASP A 48 -7.64 -3.13 -9.68
CA ASP A 48 -8.20 -4.32 -10.31
C ASP A 48 -7.64 -5.60 -9.66
N ALA A 49 -8.06 -6.77 -10.15
CA ALA A 49 -7.61 -8.07 -9.62
C ALA A 49 -6.10 -8.32 -9.80
N ARG A 50 -5.44 -7.58 -10.69
CA ARG A 50 -4.00 -7.64 -10.95
C ARG A 50 -3.22 -6.63 -10.11
N THR A 51 -3.89 -5.90 -9.22
CA THR A 51 -3.34 -4.77 -8.45
C THR A 51 -2.88 -3.59 -9.30
N ASP A 52 -3.34 -3.51 -10.55
CA ASP A 52 -3.23 -2.28 -11.34
C ASP A 52 -4.26 -1.28 -10.85
N GLN A 53 -3.85 -0.03 -10.66
CA GLN A 53 -4.79 1.00 -10.27
C GLN A 53 -5.62 1.42 -11.49
N PHE A 54 -6.91 1.65 -11.29
CA PHE A 54 -7.84 2.20 -12.29
C PHE A 54 -8.51 3.48 -11.78
N GLY A 55 -9.02 4.29 -12.71
CA GLY A 55 -9.60 5.60 -12.38
C GLY A 55 -8.57 6.63 -11.91
N HIS A 56 -9.04 7.85 -11.63
CA HIS A 56 -8.23 8.98 -11.15
C HIS A 56 -9.02 9.72 -10.06
N LEU A 57 -9.06 9.14 -8.86
CA LEU A 57 -9.91 9.61 -7.76
C LEU A 57 -9.09 10.09 -6.58
N GLY A 58 -8.84 11.39 -6.50
CA GLY A 58 -8.01 11.96 -5.45
C GLY A 58 -7.64 13.41 -5.68
N LYS A 59 -7.07 14.02 -4.63
CA LYS A 59 -6.54 15.37 -4.70
C LYS A 59 -5.47 15.55 -5.79
N PRO A 60 -4.56 14.58 -6.05
CA PRO A 60 -3.59 14.69 -7.17
C PRO A 60 -4.21 14.91 -8.55
N TYR A 61 -5.49 14.53 -8.73
CA TYR A 61 -6.20 14.60 -10.00
C TYR A 61 -7.21 15.76 -10.07
N GLY A 62 -7.30 16.59 -9.03
CA GLY A 62 -8.30 17.64 -8.94
C GLY A 62 -9.74 17.11 -8.86
N SER A 63 -9.92 15.86 -8.40
CA SER A 63 -11.24 15.26 -8.24
C SER A 63 -12.09 16.05 -7.23
N LYS A 64 -13.40 16.12 -7.48
CA LYS A 64 -14.35 16.84 -6.62
C LYS A 64 -15.04 15.89 -5.63
N PRO A 65 -15.50 16.37 -4.47
CA PRO A 65 -16.45 15.63 -3.64
C PRO A 65 -17.70 15.24 -4.45
N GLY A 66 -18.32 14.11 -4.11
CA GLY A 66 -19.52 13.61 -4.79
C GLY A 66 -19.55 12.09 -4.90
N PHE A 67 -20.30 11.60 -5.89
CA PHE A 67 -20.55 10.18 -6.09
C PHE A 67 -19.86 9.69 -7.36
N TYR A 68 -19.11 8.59 -7.25
CA TYR A 68 -18.39 7.99 -8.37
C TYR A 68 -18.86 6.55 -8.53
N LEU A 69 -19.18 6.15 -9.75
CA LEU A 69 -19.64 4.79 -10.02
C LEU A 69 -18.45 3.91 -10.40
N LEU A 70 -18.20 2.85 -9.65
CA LEU A 70 -17.28 1.78 -10.04
C LEU A 70 -18.04 0.74 -10.83
N ALA A 71 -17.62 0.52 -12.07
CA ALA A 71 -18.28 -0.38 -12.99
C ALA A 71 -17.29 -1.44 -13.51
N GLY A 72 -17.75 -2.68 -13.54
CA GLY A 72 -16.98 -3.81 -14.07
C GLY A 72 -16.87 -3.77 -15.60
N PRO A 73 -16.02 -4.62 -16.18
CA PRO A 73 -15.75 -4.63 -17.62
C PRO A 73 -16.99 -4.98 -18.45
N ARG A 74 -17.97 -5.69 -17.87
CA ARG A 74 -19.20 -6.13 -18.56
C ARG A 74 -20.38 -5.19 -18.37
N TRP A 75 -20.30 -4.18 -17.51
CA TRP A 75 -21.41 -3.25 -17.30
C TRP A 75 -21.60 -2.30 -18.50
N ARG A 76 -22.84 -2.21 -18.99
CA ARG A 76 -23.27 -1.40 -20.15
C ARG A 76 -24.36 -0.38 -19.82
N GLY A 77 -24.68 -0.18 -18.55
CA GLY A 77 -25.68 0.80 -18.13
C GLY A 77 -25.27 2.24 -18.44
N LEU A 78 -26.25 3.14 -18.39
CA LEU A 78 -26.02 4.58 -18.48
C LEU A 78 -25.53 5.11 -17.13
N LYS A 79 -24.74 6.19 -17.14
CA LYS A 79 -24.36 6.91 -15.93
C LYS A 79 -25.63 7.48 -15.27
N PRO A 80 -25.99 7.09 -14.04
CA PRO A 80 -27.12 7.66 -13.33
C PRO A 80 -26.94 9.16 -13.07
N ASP A 81 -28.03 9.92 -13.05
CA ASP A 81 -28.01 11.32 -12.65
C ASP A 81 -27.48 11.49 -11.23
N GLY A 82 -26.66 12.51 -10.99
CA GLY A 82 -26.00 12.74 -9.70
C GLY A 82 -24.68 11.97 -9.50
N ILE A 83 -24.33 11.03 -10.39
CA ILE A 83 -22.97 10.47 -10.45
C ILE A 83 -22.03 11.44 -11.17
N THR A 84 -20.96 11.83 -10.46
CA THR A 84 -19.88 12.69 -10.97
C THR A 84 -19.21 12.02 -12.17
N ASP A 85 -18.68 10.80 -11.99
CA ASP A 85 -17.97 10.06 -13.04
C ASP A 85 -18.09 8.55 -12.89
N VAL A 86 -17.84 7.81 -13.98
CA VAL A 86 -17.82 6.34 -14.02
C VAL A 86 -16.37 5.85 -14.16
N LEU A 87 -15.88 5.20 -13.11
CA LEU A 87 -14.55 4.61 -13.05
C LEU A 87 -14.64 3.13 -13.43
N ARG A 88 -14.10 2.78 -14.59
CA ARG A 88 -14.17 1.41 -15.13
C ARG A 88 -12.99 0.57 -14.66
N CYS A 89 -13.31 -0.56 -14.03
CA CYS A 89 -12.36 -1.60 -13.70
C CYS A 89 -12.18 -2.55 -14.90
N SER A 90 -10.96 -3.02 -15.14
CA SER A 90 -10.65 -4.00 -16.19
C SER A 90 -11.09 -5.42 -15.82
N THR A 91 -11.35 -5.69 -14.54
CA THR A 91 -11.72 -7.01 -13.99
C THR A 91 -13.02 -6.95 -13.20
N ALA A 92 -13.65 -8.10 -13.03
CA ALA A 92 -14.84 -8.25 -12.20
C ALA A 92 -14.56 -7.89 -10.74
N LEU A 93 -13.44 -8.36 -10.20
CA LEU A 93 -13.00 -8.04 -8.84
C LEU A 93 -12.30 -6.68 -8.84
N ALA A 94 -12.76 -5.76 -7.98
CA ALA A 94 -12.10 -4.51 -7.70
C ALA A 94 -11.84 -4.37 -6.20
N ASN A 95 -10.84 -3.57 -5.85
CA ASN A 95 -10.53 -3.18 -4.49
C ASN A 95 -10.46 -1.64 -4.39
N ALA A 96 -10.97 -1.05 -3.31
CA ALA A 96 -10.83 0.37 -3.03
C ALA A 96 -10.20 0.59 -1.66
N ILE A 97 -9.18 1.45 -1.64
CA ILE A 97 -8.46 1.86 -0.44
C ILE A 97 -8.47 3.40 -0.33
N PRO A 98 -9.47 3.98 0.34
CA PRO A 98 -9.46 5.40 0.68
C PRO A 98 -8.34 5.71 1.68
N ARG A 99 -7.51 6.69 1.34
CA ARG A 99 -6.42 7.21 2.17
C ARG A 99 -6.64 8.69 2.38
N VAL A 100 -6.68 9.11 3.64
CA VAL A 100 -6.92 10.50 4.02
C VAL A 100 -5.84 10.92 5.00
N PHE A 101 -5.22 12.07 4.76
CA PHE A 101 -4.18 12.58 5.66
C PHE A 101 -4.76 12.96 7.02
N GLN A 102 -4.07 12.61 8.09
CA GLN A 102 -4.41 12.99 9.46
C GLN A 102 -3.10 13.24 10.21
N ASP A 103 -3.00 14.37 10.89
CA ASP A 103 -1.87 14.66 11.76
C ASP A 103 -2.05 14.05 13.17
N ASP A 104 -1.07 14.28 14.05
CA ASP A 104 -1.05 13.68 15.38
C ASP A 104 -1.73 14.51 16.47
N THR A 105 -2.22 15.71 16.14
CA THR A 105 -2.88 16.60 17.10
C THR A 105 -4.23 16.01 17.54
N PRO A 106 -4.62 16.17 18.82
CA PRO A 106 -5.96 15.80 19.28
C PRO A 106 -7.09 16.47 18.48
N GLU A 107 -6.86 17.72 18.05
CA GLU A 107 -7.80 18.53 17.29
C GLU A 107 -8.08 17.90 15.93
N ASP A 108 -7.03 17.55 15.16
CA ASP A 108 -7.18 16.95 13.84
C ASP A 108 -7.80 15.55 13.91
N LYS A 109 -7.36 14.75 14.90
CA LYS A 109 -7.93 13.43 15.19
C LYS A 109 -9.43 13.50 15.45
N LYS A 110 -9.91 14.54 16.12
CA LYS A 110 -11.34 14.76 16.38
C LYS A 110 -12.06 15.29 15.14
N ALA A 111 -11.49 16.28 14.47
CA ALA A 111 -12.09 16.96 13.32
C ALA A 111 -12.35 16.01 12.14
N ILE A 112 -11.46 15.05 11.91
CA ILE A 112 -11.54 14.13 10.76
C ILE A 112 -12.63 13.04 10.93
N GLN A 113 -13.09 12.74 12.15
CA GLN A 113 -13.98 11.59 12.40
C GLN A 113 -15.32 11.72 11.66
N SER A 114 -15.95 12.89 11.69
CA SER A 114 -17.23 13.14 11.02
C SER A 114 -17.11 13.06 9.49
N VAL A 115 -15.95 13.39 8.95
CA VAL A 115 -15.66 13.33 7.51
C VAL A 115 -15.40 11.88 7.09
N ILE A 116 -14.62 11.11 7.86
CA ILE A 116 -14.37 9.68 7.59
C ILE A 116 -15.67 8.88 7.62
N ASN A 117 -16.62 9.22 8.50
CA ASN A 117 -17.93 8.57 8.54
C ASN A 117 -18.75 8.74 7.25
N GLN A 118 -18.36 9.66 6.37
CA GLN A 118 -18.98 9.88 5.06
C GLN A 118 -18.17 9.25 3.91
N VAL A 119 -17.07 8.56 4.19
CA VAL A 119 -16.41 7.68 3.22
C VAL A 119 -17.20 6.38 3.20
N VAL A 120 -18.04 6.22 2.17
CA VAL A 120 -18.95 5.07 2.08
C VAL A 120 -18.91 4.49 0.67
N VAL A 121 -18.95 3.17 0.57
CA VAL A 121 -19.16 2.46 -0.68
C VAL A 121 -20.38 1.57 -0.55
N TYR A 122 -21.29 1.61 -1.52
CA TYR A 122 -22.54 0.85 -1.47
C TYR A 122 -23.03 0.47 -2.88
N PRO A 123 -23.88 -0.57 -3.01
CA PRO A 123 -24.45 -0.97 -4.30
C PRO A 123 -25.16 0.15 -5.06
N LEU A 124 -25.05 0.14 -6.40
CA LEU A 124 -25.76 1.11 -7.25
C LEU A 124 -27.28 1.10 -7.02
N LYS A 125 -27.88 -0.05 -6.73
CA LYS A 125 -29.33 -0.15 -6.43
C LYS A 125 -29.77 0.69 -5.23
N ASP A 126 -28.86 1.02 -4.32
CA ASP A 126 -29.14 1.81 -3.12
C ASP A 126 -28.80 3.30 -3.31
N PHE A 127 -28.53 3.73 -4.56
CA PHE A 127 -28.16 5.10 -4.87
C PHE A 127 -29.38 6.03 -4.91
N THR A 128 -29.37 7.02 -4.02
CA THR A 128 -30.45 8.01 -3.87
C THR A 128 -30.00 9.44 -4.20
N GLY A 129 -28.72 9.64 -4.55
CA GLY A 129 -28.12 10.97 -4.72
C GLY A 129 -27.87 11.74 -3.41
N GLN A 130 -28.13 11.14 -2.25
CA GLN A 130 -27.90 11.75 -0.93
C GLN A 130 -26.69 11.14 -0.23
N MET A 131 -25.91 11.98 0.46
CA MET A 131 -24.74 11.56 1.23
C MET A 131 -25.18 10.67 2.40
N LYS A 132 -24.55 9.51 2.52
CA LYS A 132 -24.74 8.57 3.64
C LYS A 132 -23.64 8.77 4.68
N THR A 133 -23.98 8.57 5.95
CA THR A 133 -23.03 8.62 7.06
C THR A 133 -23.12 7.33 7.86
N ILE A 134 -22.00 6.66 8.07
CA ILE A 134 -21.88 5.44 8.86
C ILE A 134 -20.93 5.72 10.02
N GLU A 135 -21.38 5.45 11.25
CA GLU A 135 -20.51 5.51 12.42
C GLU A 135 -19.61 4.28 12.48
N TRP A 136 -18.51 4.33 11.73
CA TRP A 136 -17.57 3.20 11.58
C TRP A 136 -17.01 2.69 12.92
N SER A 137 -16.92 3.56 13.94
CA SER A 137 -16.48 3.19 15.28
C SER A 137 -17.43 2.24 16.02
N LYS A 138 -18.70 2.13 15.59
CA LYS A 138 -19.71 1.23 16.16
C LYS A 138 -19.97 -0.01 15.31
N VAL A 139 -19.38 -0.09 14.13
CA VAL A 139 -19.49 -1.28 13.27
C VAL A 139 -18.59 -2.38 13.87
N PRO A 140 -19.08 -3.63 13.96
CA PRO A 140 -18.26 -4.74 14.45
C PRO A 140 -16.96 -4.88 13.65
N ASP A 141 -15.84 -5.11 14.33
CA ASP A 141 -14.60 -5.48 13.65
C ASP A 141 -14.82 -6.81 12.91
N ILE A 142 -14.50 -6.86 11.60
CA ILE A 142 -14.51 -8.11 10.85
C ILE A 142 -13.34 -8.96 11.33
N LEU A 143 -13.64 -10.15 11.83
CA LEU A 143 -12.62 -11.10 12.29
C LEU A 143 -11.88 -11.69 11.09
N GLY A 144 -10.68 -11.15 10.80
CA GLY A 144 -9.73 -11.78 9.90
C GLY A 144 -9.11 -13.06 10.50
N PRO A 145 -8.36 -13.85 9.71
CA PRO A 145 -7.51 -14.90 10.27
C PRO A 145 -6.65 -14.32 11.40
N LYS A 146 -6.55 -15.05 12.51
CA LYS A 146 -5.76 -14.60 13.67
C LYS A 146 -4.33 -14.33 13.20
N SER A 147 -3.90 -13.08 13.26
CA SER A 147 -2.50 -12.74 13.03
C SER A 147 -1.67 -13.44 14.11
N SER A 148 -0.84 -14.39 13.69
CA SER A 148 0.10 -15.11 14.55
C SER A 148 1.34 -14.26 14.89
N GLY A 149 1.38 -13.00 14.46
CA GLY A 149 2.61 -12.20 14.46
C GLY A 149 3.64 -12.66 13.42
N GLU A 150 3.25 -13.56 12.51
CA GLU A 150 4.02 -13.99 11.33
C GLU A 150 3.46 -13.36 10.05
N GLU A 151 4.26 -13.43 8.98
CA GLU A 151 3.77 -13.17 7.62
C GLU A 151 2.54 -14.06 7.34
N THR A 152 1.47 -13.44 6.83
CA THR A 152 0.33 -14.21 6.32
C THR A 152 0.67 -14.76 4.95
N LYS A 153 0.80 -16.09 4.84
CA LYS A 153 1.01 -16.76 3.56
C LYS A 153 -0.30 -16.86 2.78
N TRP A 154 -0.49 -15.95 1.83
CA TRP A 154 -1.67 -15.92 0.96
C TRP A 154 -1.58 -16.91 -0.20
N VAL A 155 -0.36 -17.26 -0.61
CA VAL A 155 -0.09 -18.27 -1.63
C VAL A 155 0.58 -19.46 -0.95
N VAL A 156 0.02 -20.64 -1.14
CA VAL A 156 0.59 -21.91 -0.66
C VAL A 156 1.17 -22.63 -1.88
N PRO A 157 2.50 -22.78 -2.00
CA PRO A 157 3.12 -23.27 -3.24
C PRO A 157 2.62 -24.65 -3.66
N GLU A 158 2.29 -25.52 -2.71
CA GLU A 158 1.75 -26.86 -2.98
C GLU A 158 0.36 -26.85 -3.62
N LYS A 159 -0.37 -25.74 -3.48
CA LYS A 159 -1.71 -25.53 -4.05
C LYS A 159 -1.72 -24.55 -5.21
N PHE A 160 -0.56 -23.98 -5.55
CA PHE A 160 -0.46 -22.85 -6.47
C PHE A 160 -1.10 -23.13 -7.83
N SER A 161 -0.86 -24.30 -8.42
CA SER A 161 -1.42 -24.64 -9.74
C SER A 161 -2.95 -24.75 -9.73
N ASP A 162 -3.53 -25.32 -8.67
CA ASP A 162 -4.99 -25.42 -8.50
C ASP A 162 -5.60 -24.01 -8.33
N GLU A 163 -5.05 -23.20 -7.42
CA GLU A 163 -5.55 -21.84 -7.15
C GLU A 163 -5.32 -20.89 -8.33
N PHE A 164 -4.20 -21.01 -9.04
CA PHE A 164 -3.92 -20.19 -10.22
C PHE A 164 -4.85 -20.54 -11.38
N GLY A 165 -5.24 -21.81 -11.54
CA GLY A 165 -6.28 -22.21 -12.48
C GLY A 165 -7.59 -21.46 -12.23
N GLU A 166 -8.04 -21.38 -10.98
CA GLU A 166 -9.24 -20.61 -10.60
C GLU A 166 -9.08 -19.10 -10.89
N VAL A 167 -7.90 -18.52 -10.63
CA VAL A 167 -7.61 -17.11 -10.92
C VAL A 167 -7.71 -16.83 -12.43
N LEU A 168 -7.18 -17.72 -13.26
CA LEU A 168 -7.25 -17.61 -14.72
C LEU A 168 -8.69 -17.73 -15.25
N ASP A 169 -9.67 -18.20 -14.46
CA ASP A 169 -11.09 -18.32 -14.88
C ASP A 169 -11.86 -17.03 -14.60
N ILE A 170 -11.39 -16.24 -13.62
CA ILE A 170 -12.09 -15.04 -13.14
C ILE A 170 -11.43 -13.73 -13.59
N VAL A 171 -10.15 -13.77 -13.97
CA VAL A 171 -9.40 -12.62 -14.48
C VAL A 171 -9.11 -12.85 -15.96
N ASP A 172 -9.74 -12.08 -16.84
CA ASP A 172 -9.45 -12.15 -18.27
C ASP A 172 -7.97 -11.84 -18.56
N PRO A 173 -7.34 -12.40 -19.61
CA PRO A 173 -6.00 -11.98 -20.02
C PRO A 173 -5.97 -10.50 -20.42
N LEU A 174 -4.84 -9.81 -20.18
CA LEU A 174 -4.59 -8.54 -20.85
C LEU A 174 -4.44 -8.78 -22.37
N PRO A 175 -4.68 -7.76 -23.22
CA PRO A 175 -4.42 -7.87 -24.65
C PRO A 175 -2.97 -8.32 -24.92
N GLY A 176 -2.80 -9.48 -25.56
CA GLY A 176 -1.50 -10.11 -25.83
C GLY A 176 -1.11 -11.22 -24.85
N GLU A 177 -1.79 -11.38 -23.72
CA GLU A 177 -1.57 -12.48 -22.76
C GLU A 177 -2.39 -13.74 -23.07
N GLU A 178 -3.28 -13.72 -24.07
CA GLU A 178 -4.19 -14.84 -24.36
C GLU A 178 -3.43 -16.15 -24.61
N ALA A 179 -2.31 -16.08 -25.32
CA ALA A 179 -1.45 -17.24 -25.59
C ALA A 179 -0.76 -17.74 -24.30
N LEU A 180 -0.37 -16.85 -23.40
CA LEU A 180 0.24 -17.21 -22.12
C LEU A 180 -0.78 -17.94 -21.23
N TYR A 181 -2.01 -17.45 -21.17
CA TYR A 181 -3.12 -18.10 -20.46
C TYR A 181 -3.40 -19.49 -21.02
N ALA A 182 -3.46 -19.62 -22.35
CA ALA A 182 -3.66 -20.91 -23.01
C ALA A 182 -2.53 -21.91 -22.70
N GLN A 183 -1.28 -21.47 -22.61
CA GLN A 183 -0.14 -22.30 -22.23
C GLN A 183 -0.26 -22.80 -20.78
N PHE A 184 -0.63 -21.94 -19.83
CA PHE A 184 -0.85 -22.38 -18.44
C PHE A 184 -1.99 -23.39 -18.32
N ARG A 185 -3.11 -23.15 -19.03
CA ARG A 185 -4.23 -24.09 -19.07
C ARG A 185 -3.81 -25.46 -19.60
N LEU A 186 -3.12 -25.48 -20.74
CA LEU A 186 -2.62 -26.73 -21.33
C LEU A 186 -1.69 -27.47 -20.36
N LEU A 187 -0.80 -26.75 -19.67
CA LEU A 187 0.10 -27.33 -18.68
C LEU A 187 -0.68 -27.98 -17.52
N PHE A 188 -1.66 -27.29 -16.96
CA PHE A 188 -2.46 -27.79 -15.84
C PHE A 188 -3.37 -28.95 -16.26
N ASP A 189 -4.00 -28.88 -17.43
CA ASP A 189 -4.82 -29.97 -17.98
C ASP A 189 -4.00 -31.23 -18.26
N THR A 190 -2.75 -31.07 -18.67
CA THR A 190 -1.82 -32.19 -18.89
C THR A 190 -1.39 -32.78 -17.56
N ALA A 191 -1.01 -31.95 -16.59
CA ALA A 191 -0.61 -32.39 -15.25
C ALA A 191 -1.75 -33.07 -14.48
N ALA A 192 -3.00 -32.66 -14.69
CA ALA A 192 -4.15 -33.30 -14.06
C ALA A 192 -4.32 -34.79 -14.46
N LYS A 193 -3.71 -35.21 -15.58
CA LYS A 193 -3.78 -36.58 -16.12
C LYS A 193 -2.50 -37.39 -15.88
N ASP A 194 -1.46 -36.77 -15.35
CA ASP A 194 -0.14 -37.37 -15.16
C ASP A 194 0.40 -37.03 -13.75
N ALA A 195 0.49 -38.05 -12.90
CA ALA A 195 0.89 -37.89 -11.51
C ALA A 195 2.35 -37.41 -11.36
N ASP A 196 3.25 -37.82 -12.26
CA ASP A 196 4.65 -37.42 -12.23
C ASP A 196 4.79 -35.95 -12.63
N LEU A 197 4.04 -35.52 -13.66
CA LEU A 197 4.00 -34.12 -14.05
C LEU A 197 3.35 -33.25 -12.97
N LYS A 198 2.27 -33.71 -12.32
CA LYS A 198 1.65 -33.00 -11.19
C LYS A 198 2.65 -32.81 -10.04
N LYS A 199 3.41 -33.86 -9.72
CA LYS A 199 4.47 -33.78 -8.71
C LYS A 199 5.54 -32.77 -9.10
N LEU A 200 5.99 -32.79 -10.36
CA LEU A 200 7.00 -31.86 -10.86
C LEU A 200 6.54 -30.39 -10.76
N LEU A 201 5.27 -30.09 -11.06
CA LEU A 201 4.71 -28.74 -10.91
C LEU A 201 4.73 -28.27 -9.46
N VAL A 202 4.34 -29.14 -8.51
CA VAL A 202 4.37 -28.83 -7.08
C VAL A 202 5.80 -28.58 -6.60
N ASP A 203 6.73 -29.47 -6.95
CA ASP A 203 8.15 -29.33 -6.57
C ASP A 203 8.73 -28.01 -7.11
N THR A 204 8.41 -27.67 -8.37
CA THR A 204 8.85 -26.41 -9.01
C THR A 204 8.26 -25.18 -8.31
N ALA A 205 6.98 -25.22 -7.92
CA ALA A 205 6.35 -24.11 -7.20
C ALA A 205 6.97 -23.91 -5.81
N VAL A 206 7.26 -25.00 -5.09
CA VAL A 206 7.94 -24.96 -3.78
C VAL A 206 9.36 -24.41 -3.90
N GLU A 207 10.11 -24.87 -4.90
CA GLU A 207 11.46 -24.36 -5.17
C GLU A 207 11.43 -22.87 -5.54
N THR A 208 10.49 -22.47 -6.39
CA THR A 208 10.31 -21.07 -6.80
C THR A 208 9.94 -20.17 -5.62
N ASP A 209 9.07 -20.63 -4.72
CA ASP A 209 8.74 -19.87 -3.50
C ASP A 209 9.99 -19.60 -2.65
N HIS A 210 10.88 -20.59 -2.52
CA HIS A 210 12.11 -20.46 -1.76
C HIS A 210 13.18 -19.61 -2.47
N ALA A 211 13.45 -19.90 -3.75
CA ALA A 211 14.60 -19.36 -4.48
C ALA A 211 14.32 -18.01 -5.17
N VAL A 212 13.05 -17.71 -5.46
CA VAL A 212 12.65 -16.52 -6.23
C VAL A 212 11.71 -15.63 -5.43
N ILE A 213 10.64 -16.18 -4.85
CA ILE A 213 9.62 -15.36 -4.17
C ILE A 213 10.12 -14.83 -2.82
N LYS A 214 10.70 -15.69 -1.97
CA LYS A 214 11.20 -15.30 -0.65
C LYS A 214 12.24 -14.16 -0.69
N PRO A 215 13.22 -14.13 -1.61
CA PRO A 215 14.15 -13.01 -1.74
C PRO A 215 13.49 -11.65 -1.98
N PHE A 216 12.31 -11.57 -2.61
CA PHE A 216 11.61 -10.28 -2.79
C PHE A 216 11.23 -9.59 -1.48
N PHE A 217 11.28 -10.29 -0.36
CA PHE A 217 11.11 -9.69 0.95
C PHE A 217 12.20 -8.67 1.30
N GLU A 218 13.41 -8.79 0.73
CA GLU A 218 14.44 -7.75 0.90
C GLU A 218 14.23 -6.63 -0.14
N TRP A 219 14.22 -5.38 0.34
CA TRP A 219 13.85 -4.19 -0.44
C TRP A 219 14.73 -3.92 -1.66
N ARG A 220 15.97 -4.40 -1.65
CA ARG A 220 16.87 -4.32 -2.81
C ARG A 220 16.42 -5.13 -4.03
N HIS A 221 15.49 -6.06 -3.84
CA HIS A 221 14.93 -6.88 -4.91
C HIS A 221 13.59 -6.35 -5.44
N ASN A 222 13.05 -5.29 -4.82
CA ASN A 222 11.88 -4.58 -5.31
C ASN A 222 12.30 -3.25 -5.94
N GLY A 223 11.84 -2.96 -7.16
CA GLY A 223 12.06 -1.68 -7.82
C GLY A 223 13.51 -1.47 -8.29
N ARG A 224 14.03 -0.26 -8.11
CA ARG A 224 15.38 0.14 -8.56
C ARG A 224 16.11 0.97 -7.50
N PRO A 225 17.45 1.07 -7.57
CA PRO A 225 18.21 1.96 -6.69
C PRO A 225 17.75 3.42 -6.78
N ALA A 226 17.72 4.11 -5.64
CA ALA A 226 17.31 5.51 -5.48
C ALA A 226 18.41 6.39 -4.87
N GLY A 227 19.63 5.87 -4.75
CA GLY A 227 20.77 6.54 -4.11
C GLY A 227 20.83 6.28 -2.60
N ASN A 228 22.02 6.47 -2.02
CA ASN A 228 22.27 6.42 -0.57
C ASN A 228 21.78 5.13 0.15
N GLY A 229 21.82 3.99 -0.52
CA GLY A 229 21.38 2.70 0.05
C GLY A 229 19.87 2.47 -0.02
N TRP A 230 19.11 3.36 -0.65
CA TRP A 230 17.67 3.23 -0.85
C TRP A 230 17.32 2.60 -2.19
N ASN A 231 16.20 1.91 -2.23
CA ASN A 231 15.52 1.52 -3.46
C ASN A 231 14.16 2.24 -3.54
N ARG A 232 13.61 2.36 -4.74
CA ARG A 232 12.32 2.98 -5.01
C ARG A 232 11.51 2.16 -5.97
N SER A 233 10.20 2.27 -5.82
CA SER A 233 9.29 1.75 -6.83
C SER A 233 9.39 2.50 -8.17
N THR A 234 9.10 1.76 -9.25
CA THR A 234 9.14 2.23 -10.64
C THR A 234 7.74 2.40 -11.22
N ASN A 235 7.04 1.28 -11.42
CA ASN A 235 5.76 1.20 -12.13
C ASN A 235 4.61 0.76 -11.20
N ASN A 236 4.65 1.15 -9.93
CA ASN A 236 3.66 0.71 -8.94
C ASN A 236 2.23 0.94 -9.43
N ALA A 237 1.40 -0.11 -9.36
CA ALA A 237 0.02 -0.11 -9.81
C ALA A 237 -0.20 0.36 -11.26
N GLN A 238 0.85 0.29 -12.08
CA GLN A 238 0.88 0.50 -13.53
C GLN A 238 1.75 -0.59 -14.15
N TRP A 239 1.49 -1.82 -13.75
CA TRP A 239 2.37 -2.96 -13.96
C TRP A 239 2.49 -3.28 -15.44
N GLY A 240 1.38 -3.31 -16.19
CA GLY A 240 1.37 -3.82 -17.56
C GLY A 240 2.00 -5.22 -17.60
N ILE A 241 3.15 -5.34 -18.28
CA ILE A 241 3.92 -6.59 -18.39
C ILE A 241 5.10 -6.69 -17.41
N ASP A 242 5.22 -5.77 -16.44
CA ASP A 242 6.26 -5.77 -15.40
C ASP A 242 5.92 -6.78 -14.29
N TYR A 243 5.91 -8.06 -14.64
CA TYR A 243 5.59 -9.15 -13.71
C TYR A 243 6.59 -9.26 -12.56
N PHE A 244 7.84 -8.84 -12.77
CA PHE A 244 8.89 -8.88 -11.77
C PHE A 244 8.61 -7.91 -10.63
N ASN A 245 8.43 -6.61 -10.92
CA ASN A 245 8.12 -5.64 -9.88
C ASN A 245 6.73 -5.86 -9.27
N ARG A 246 5.76 -6.32 -10.07
CA ARG A 246 4.43 -6.69 -9.55
C ARG A 246 4.52 -7.81 -8.53
N THR A 247 5.24 -8.89 -8.84
CA THR A 247 5.48 -10.01 -7.91
C THR A 247 6.24 -9.55 -6.68
N GLY A 248 7.31 -8.78 -6.86
CA GLY A 248 8.09 -8.24 -5.75
C GLY A 248 7.26 -7.39 -4.80
N THR A 249 6.44 -6.50 -5.35
CA THR A 249 5.54 -5.64 -4.56
C THR A 249 4.43 -6.44 -3.89
N ALA A 250 3.83 -7.42 -4.58
CA ALA A 250 2.82 -8.29 -3.99
C ALA A 250 3.38 -9.09 -2.79
N LYS A 251 4.64 -9.51 -2.86
CA LYS A 251 5.34 -10.19 -1.76
C LYS A 251 5.69 -9.23 -0.62
N SER A 252 6.24 -8.06 -0.92
CA SER A 252 6.90 -7.24 0.09
C SER A 252 6.06 -6.09 0.65
N ASN A 253 5.17 -5.48 -0.15
CA ASN A 253 4.30 -4.36 0.24
C ASN A 253 3.17 -4.14 -0.79
N MET A 254 2.17 -5.01 -0.76
CA MET A 254 1.06 -5.01 -1.72
C MET A 254 0.15 -3.78 -1.59
N PHE A 255 -0.50 -3.40 -2.70
CA PHE A 255 -1.34 -2.20 -2.83
C PHE A 255 -0.58 -0.89 -2.64
N ASP A 256 0.60 -0.82 -3.25
CA ASP A 256 1.23 0.47 -3.47
C ASP A 256 0.48 1.30 -4.51
N ASN A 257 0.40 2.60 -4.26
CA ASN A 257 -0.20 3.54 -5.19
C ASN A 257 0.72 3.82 -6.39
N ARG A 258 0.14 4.37 -7.45
CA ARG A 258 0.86 4.98 -8.57
C ARG A 258 1.90 5.99 -8.07
N PRO A 259 3.07 6.06 -8.72
CA PRO A 259 4.15 6.99 -8.35
C PRO A 259 3.71 8.45 -8.19
N ASN A 260 2.77 8.94 -9.01
CA ASN A 260 2.26 10.31 -8.93
C ASN A 260 1.33 10.57 -7.72
N GLU A 261 0.68 9.53 -7.19
CA GLU A 261 -0.09 9.62 -5.96
C GLU A 261 0.81 9.46 -4.73
N THR A 262 1.71 8.48 -4.75
CA THR A 262 2.67 8.22 -3.66
C THR A 262 3.90 7.53 -4.22
N GLN A 263 5.06 8.14 -4.03
CA GLN A 263 6.33 7.49 -4.30
C GLN A 263 6.87 6.87 -3.02
N TYR A 264 7.34 5.63 -3.14
CA TYR A 264 7.89 4.85 -2.04
C TYR A 264 9.40 4.72 -2.22
N PHE A 265 10.12 4.87 -1.11
CA PHE A 265 11.54 4.59 -0.99
C PHE A 265 11.72 3.67 0.22
N TYR A 266 12.52 2.63 0.08
CA TYR A 266 12.66 1.59 1.10
C TYR A 266 14.09 1.10 1.20
N THR A 267 14.48 0.64 2.39
CA THR A 267 15.79 0.01 2.62
C THR A 267 15.81 -0.86 3.88
N ASP A 268 16.61 -1.92 3.81
CA ASP A 268 17.00 -2.78 4.94
C ASP A 268 18.43 -2.44 5.44
N TYR A 269 19.09 -1.46 4.84
CA TYR A 269 20.51 -1.20 5.03
C TYR A 269 20.80 0.27 5.37
N ASP A 270 21.86 0.49 6.13
CA ASP A 270 22.45 1.81 6.31
C ASP A 270 23.28 2.23 5.08
N GLY A 271 23.78 3.47 5.10
CA GLY A 271 24.55 4.02 3.99
C GLY A 271 25.96 3.44 3.82
N ALA A 272 26.41 2.57 4.73
CA ALA A 272 27.64 1.78 4.61
C ALA A 272 27.35 0.33 4.18
N ASN A 273 26.12 0.03 3.77
CA ASN A 273 25.60 -1.31 3.44
C ASN A 273 25.58 -2.28 4.64
N GLY A 274 25.57 -1.77 5.87
CA GLY A 274 25.28 -2.57 7.06
C GLY A 274 23.78 -2.80 7.22
N GLU A 275 23.35 -4.02 7.55
CA GLU A 275 21.94 -4.31 7.82
C GLU A 275 21.43 -3.50 9.01
N LEU A 276 20.24 -2.92 8.88
CA LEU A 276 19.57 -2.18 9.93
C LEU A 276 19.10 -3.14 11.04
N ASN A 277 19.61 -2.92 12.25
CA ASN A 277 19.37 -3.80 13.39
C ASN A 277 19.35 -3.02 14.71
N GLY A 278 18.39 -3.28 15.59
CA GLY A 278 18.18 -2.54 16.84
C GLY A 278 19.31 -2.62 17.88
N SER A 279 20.28 -3.51 17.67
CA SER A 279 21.56 -3.48 18.43
C SER A 279 22.38 -2.21 18.14
N GLY A 280 22.14 -1.56 16.99
CA GLY A 280 22.70 -0.26 16.62
C GLY A 280 21.73 0.90 16.86
N SER A 281 22.28 2.12 16.81
CA SER A 281 21.52 3.36 16.72
C SER A 281 21.84 4.04 15.40
N TYR A 282 20.86 4.71 14.81
CA TYR A 282 20.96 5.29 13.49
C TYR A 282 20.39 6.70 13.45
N GLU A 283 20.97 7.53 12.59
CA GLU A 283 20.53 8.89 12.32
C GLU A 283 20.17 9.04 10.83
N VAL A 284 19.05 9.70 10.59
CA VAL A 284 18.59 10.10 9.26
C VAL A 284 18.43 11.61 9.26
N THR A 285 19.38 12.30 8.63
CA THR A 285 19.41 13.77 8.62
C THR A 285 18.99 14.32 7.27
N PHE A 286 17.86 15.02 7.25
CA PHE A 286 17.45 15.85 6.14
C PHE A 286 18.10 17.23 6.32
N THR A 287 19.01 17.60 5.41
CA THR A 287 19.60 18.95 5.42
C THR A 287 18.51 20.01 5.15
N PRO A 288 18.76 21.30 5.45
CA PRO A 288 17.71 22.32 5.40
C PRO A 288 17.01 22.36 4.02
N GLY A 289 15.70 22.12 4.02
CA GLY A 289 14.87 22.11 2.80
C GLY A 289 15.00 20.86 1.93
N GLN A 290 15.65 19.80 2.42
CA GLN A 290 15.83 18.53 1.71
C GLN A 290 14.92 17.40 2.21
N GLU A 291 13.96 17.69 3.10
CA GLU A 291 12.83 16.78 3.32
C GLU A 291 12.10 16.47 1.99
N PRO A 292 11.40 15.31 1.88
CA PRO A 292 10.75 14.92 0.63
C PRO A 292 9.88 16.05 0.05
N PRO A 293 10.16 16.54 -1.17
CA PRO A 293 9.40 17.62 -1.77
C PRO A 293 8.04 17.10 -2.25
N VAL A 294 6.99 17.44 -1.50
CA VAL A 294 5.62 16.94 -1.70
C VAL A 294 4.59 18.07 -1.73
N ASN A 295 3.49 17.86 -2.43
CA ASN A 295 2.29 18.70 -2.36
C ASN A 295 1.31 18.18 -1.28
N GLY A 296 1.40 16.90 -0.92
CA GLY A 296 0.65 16.29 0.16
C GLY A 296 1.43 16.32 1.46
N PHE A 297 2.07 15.20 1.79
CA PHE A 297 2.81 15.02 3.02
C PHE A 297 3.86 13.91 2.86
N TRP A 298 4.73 13.72 3.85
CA TRP A 298 5.68 12.64 3.86
C TRP A 298 5.79 11.96 5.22
N SER A 299 6.32 10.75 5.22
CA SER A 299 6.65 10.01 6.44
C SER A 299 7.88 9.13 6.25
N LEU A 300 8.68 8.99 7.31
CA LEU A 300 9.62 7.90 7.53
C LEU A 300 8.96 6.90 8.49
N THR A 301 8.78 5.66 8.04
CA THR A 301 8.09 4.59 8.76
C THR A 301 9.04 3.43 9.02
N LEU A 302 8.95 2.79 10.19
CA LEU A 302 9.73 1.63 10.56
C LEU A 302 8.88 0.36 10.53
N TYR A 303 9.46 -0.70 9.97
CA TYR A 303 8.89 -2.05 9.97
C TYR A 303 9.88 -3.04 10.58
N ASN A 304 9.38 -4.06 11.26
CA ASN A 304 10.21 -5.16 11.76
C ASN A 304 10.63 -6.12 10.62
N ASP A 305 11.36 -7.16 10.98
CA ASP A 305 11.79 -8.29 10.15
C ASP A 305 10.66 -9.07 9.45
N LYS A 306 9.40 -8.77 9.75
CA LYS A 306 8.20 -9.35 9.16
C LYS A 306 7.37 -8.33 8.39
N HIS A 307 7.91 -7.15 8.14
CA HIS A 307 7.23 -6.03 7.49
C HIS A 307 5.94 -5.60 8.20
N LEU A 308 5.90 -5.77 9.53
CA LEU A 308 4.83 -5.31 10.40
C LEU A 308 5.31 -4.13 11.24
N PHE A 309 4.38 -3.33 11.75
CA PHE A 309 4.73 -2.33 12.75
C PHE A 309 5.27 -2.99 14.01
N HIS A 310 6.36 -2.47 14.52
CA HIS A 310 6.92 -2.88 15.79
C HIS A 310 6.16 -2.19 16.94
N PRO A 311 5.35 -2.92 17.75
CA PRO A 311 4.66 -2.35 18.90
C PRO A 311 5.66 -1.74 19.88
N ASN A 312 5.37 -0.53 20.35
CA ASN A 312 6.23 0.21 21.29
C ASN A 312 5.38 1.10 22.20
N ASP A 313 5.94 1.50 23.34
CA ASP A 313 5.24 2.25 24.39
C ASP A 313 4.73 3.61 23.91
N LEU A 314 5.44 4.25 22.97
CA LEU A 314 5.05 5.53 22.38
C LEU A 314 3.90 5.41 21.37
N LYS A 315 3.56 4.18 20.95
CA LYS A 315 2.63 3.90 19.83
C LYS A 315 3.01 4.71 18.58
N ARG A 316 4.32 4.86 18.36
CA ARG A 316 4.91 5.66 17.29
C ARG A 316 5.58 4.73 16.28
N TYR A 317 5.05 4.73 15.06
CA TYR A 317 5.53 3.85 13.98
C TYR A 317 6.10 4.62 12.78
N SER A 318 5.85 5.93 12.76
CA SER A 318 6.37 6.82 11.72
C SER A 318 6.50 8.25 12.22
N LEU A 319 7.46 8.96 11.63
CA LEU A 319 7.74 10.38 11.83
C LEU A 319 7.65 11.13 10.51
N GLY A 320 7.23 12.39 10.51
CA GLY A 320 7.18 13.23 9.30
C GLY A 320 6.20 14.38 9.45
N THR A 321 5.57 14.79 8.34
CA THR A 321 4.66 15.96 8.30
C THR A 321 3.49 15.89 9.29
N LYS A 322 3.07 14.66 9.64
CA LYS A 322 1.99 14.42 10.62
C LYS A 322 2.37 14.87 12.02
N ASN A 323 3.65 14.95 12.34
CA ASN A 323 4.14 15.26 13.67
C ASN A 323 4.39 16.75 13.81
N LYS A 324 3.59 17.43 14.63
CA LYS A 324 3.67 18.89 14.78
C LYS A 324 4.73 19.38 15.76
N ASN A 325 5.34 18.46 16.50
CA ASN A 325 6.29 18.74 17.57
C ASN A 325 7.74 18.33 17.26
N LEU A 326 8.04 17.89 16.04
CA LEU A 326 9.42 17.57 15.64
C LEU A 326 10.35 18.77 15.85
N LYS A 327 11.53 18.53 16.40
CA LYS A 327 12.52 19.57 16.67
C LYS A 327 13.57 19.61 15.57
N ARG A 328 13.83 20.81 15.04
CA ARG A 328 14.92 21.06 14.09
C ARG A 328 16.21 21.35 14.84
N ASN A 329 17.32 21.06 14.18
CA ASN A 329 18.65 21.48 14.60
C ASN A 329 18.79 23.01 14.40
N SER A 330 19.84 23.60 14.98
CA SER A 330 20.09 25.05 14.91
C SER A 330 20.36 25.55 13.49
N ASP A 331 20.85 24.70 12.59
CA ASP A 331 21.06 25.00 11.17
C ASP A 331 19.79 24.84 10.31
N GLY A 332 18.66 24.44 10.92
CA GLY A 332 17.40 24.20 10.24
C GLY A 332 17.20 22.78 9.70
N SER A 333 18.21 21.91 9.80
CA SER A 333 18.10 20.50 9.42
C SER A 333 17.18 19.73 10.37
N LEU A 334 16.70 18.56 9.91
CA LEU A 334 15.87 17.65 10.70
C LEU A 334 16.58 16.29 10.79
N THR A 335 17.02 15.93 11.99
CA THR A 335 17.57 14.60 12.28
C THR A 335 16.51 13.73 12.96
N LEU A 336 16.22 12.58 12.36
CA LEU A 336 15.40 11.53 12.96
C LEU A 336 16.32 10.44 13.52
N TYR A 337 16.02 9.98 14.73
CA TYR A 337 16.80 8.95 15.42
C TYR A 337 16.06 7.62 15.34
N ILE A 338 16.77 6.53 15.08
CA ILE A 338 16.18 5.19 14.98
C ILE A 338 17.03 4.23 15.81
N GLY A 339 16.39 3.40 16.62
CA GLY A 339 17.08 2.41 17.45
C GLY A 339 16.19 1.85 18.54
N ALA A 340 16.61 0.74 19.16
CA ALA A 340 15.84 0.12 20.23
C ALA A 340 15.89 0.91 21.55
N LYS A 341 16.99 1.68 21.77
CA LYS A 341 17.17 2.51 22.95
C LYS A 341 16.85 3.96 22.63
N SER A 342 16.13 4.64 23.54
CA SER A 342 15.86 6.07 23.42
C SER A 342 17.19 6.85 23.41
N PRO A 343 17.35 7.84 22.50
CA PRO A 343 18.49 8.75 22.52
C PRO A 343 18.45 9.73 23.70
N GLY A 344 17.36 9.73 24.48
CA GLY A 344 17.20 10.51 25.71
C GLY A 344 16.93 12.00 25.51
N GLY A 345 16.42 12.63 26.57
CA GLY A 345 16.21 14.08 26.65
C GLY A 345 15.41 14.64 25.46
N GLU A 346 15.89 15.76 24.93
CA GLU A 346 15.22 16.50 23.86
C GLU A 346 15.22 15.77 22.50
N LYS A 347 16.03 14.72 22.33
CA LYS A 347 16.10 13.94 21.07
C LYS A 347 14.93 12.96 20.93
N GLU A 348 14.28 12.60 22.03
CA GLU A 348 13.20 11.60 22.04
C GLU A 348 12.00 12.01 21.18
N VAL A 349 11.76 13.31 21.00
CA VAL A 349 10.68 13.80 20.15
C VAL A 349 10.88 13.44 18.67
N ASN A 350 12.13 13.27 18.23
CA ASN A 350 12.50 12.86 16.87
C ASN A 350 12.89 11.37 16.79
N TRP A 351 12.68 10.60 17.85
CA TRP A 351 13.05 9.19 17.89
C TRP A 351 11.92 8.27 17.39
N LEU A 352 12.29 7.29 16.57
CA LEU A 352 11.44 6.22 16.09
C LEU A 352 11.91 4.90 16.71
N PRO A 353 11.14 4.31 17.66
CA PRO A 353 11.53 3.07 18.33
C PRO A 353 11.65 1.88 17.36
N ALA A 354 12.80 1.20 17.39
CA ALA A 354 13.06 0.00 16.61
C ALA A 354 12.96 -1.27 17.48
N PRO A 355 12.68 -2.45 16.91
CA PRO A 355 12.79 -3.72 17.63
C PRO A 355 14.25 -4.02 18.00
N ASP A 356 14.48 -4.87 19.00
CA ASP A 356 15.78 -5.50 19.27
C ASP A 356 16.04 -6.64 18.25
N GLY A 357 16.19 -6.25 16.99
CA GLY A 357 16.28 -7.16 15.86
C GLY A 357 16.37 -6.41 14.53
N LYS A 358 16.26 -7.14 13.42
CA LYS A 358 16.27 -6.53 12.08
C LYS A 358 15.04 -5.65 11.90
N PHE A 359 15.23 -4.55 11.18
CA PHE A 359 14.14 -3.66 10.80
C PHE A 359 14.43 -3.04 9.43
N SER A 360 13.42 -2.42 8.83
CA SER A 360 13.52 -1.69 7.58
C SER A 360 12.87 -0.32 7.69
N LEU A 361 13.34 0.62 6.86
CA LEU A 361 12.90 2.01 6.84
C LEU A 361 12.29 2.38 5.50
N TYR A 362 11.19 3.12 5.55
CA TYR A 362 10.38 3.47 4.39
C TYR A 362 10.10 4.96 4.40
N ILE A 363 10.47 5.65 3.32
CA ILE A 363 10.00 7.01 3.06
C ILE A 363 8.84 6.94 2.08
N ARG A 364 7.73 7.56 2.46
CA ARG A 364 6.57 7.75 1.58
C ARG A 364 6.43 9.23 1.26
N ALA A 365 6.48 9.57 -0.02
CA ALA A 365 6.29 10.93 -0.53
C ALA A 365 4.93 11.00 -1.22
N TYR A 366 3.91 11.52 -0.51
CA TYR A 366 2.54 11.60 -1.01
C TYR A 366 2.37 12.83 -1.88
N TRP A 367 1.90 12.63 -3.12
CA TRP A 367 1.79 13.65 -4.15
C TRP A 367 3.12 14.39 -4.33
N GLY A 368 4.15 13.61 -4.65
CA GLY A 368 5.50 14.10 -4.88
C GLY A 368 5.53 15.23 -5.92
N LYS A 369 6.36 16.23 -5.66
CA LYS A 369 6.71 17.25 -6.67
C LYS A 369 7.67 16.65 -7.69
N GLU A 370 7.95 17.40 -8.76
CA GLU A 370 8.81 16.97 -9.86
C GLU A 370 10.09 16.25 -9.41
N PRO A 371 10.85 16.73 -8.39
CA PRO A 371 12.09 16.06 -7.98
C PRO A 371 11.91 14.62 -7.47
N ILE A 372 10.75 14.29 -6.90
CA ILE A 372 10.40 12.92 -6.52
C ILE A 372 10.14 12.07 -7.78
N LEU A 373 9.43 12.63 -8.75
CA LEU A 373 8.96 11.92 -9.94
C LEU A 373 10.10 11.68 -10.95
N ASP A 374 10.92 12.71 -11.20
CA ASP A 374 12.05 12.65 -12.13
C ASP A 374 13.31 11.99 -11.56
N SER A 375 13.30 11.64 -10.27
CA SER A 375 14.41 11.02 -9.53
C SER A 375 15.61 11.93 -9.23
N SER A 376 15.47 13.25 -9.35
CA SER A 376 16.52 14.20 -8.98
C SER A 376 16.66 14.40 -7.47
N TRP A 377 15.59 14.18 -6.69
CA TRP A 377 15.69 14.08 -5.23
C TRP A 377 16.09 12.67 -4.81
N GLN A 378 17.05 12.58 -3.89
CA GLN A 378 17.49 11.32 -3.29
C GLN A 378 17.22 11.34 -1.79
N PRO A 379 16.79 10.21 -1.19
CA PRO A 379 16.73 10.09 0.26
C PRO A 379 18.09 10.34 0.91
N PRO A 380 18.13 10.88 2.14
CA PRO A 380 19.38 11.05 2.87
C PRO A 380 20.03 9.70 3.20
N LYS A 381 21.35 9.74 3.38
CA LYS A 381 22.10 8.60 3.89
C LYS A 381 21.67 8.29 5.33
N ILE A 382 21.53 7.02 5.64
CA ILE A 382 21.34 6.54 7.02
C ILE A 382 22.74 6.32 7.61
N GLU A 383 23.05 7.00 8.71
CA GLU A 383 24.34 6.85 9.40
C GLU A 383 24.14 6.01 10.66
N LYS A 384 25.04 5.04 10.87
CA LYS A 384 25.11 4.28 12.13
C LYS A 384 25.96 5.07 13.14
N VAL A 385 25.48 5.18 14.38
CA VAL A 385 26.10 5.97 15.46
C VAL A 385 26.75 5.07 16.51
#